data_AF-A0ABC9VLJ4-F1
#
_entry.id   AF-A0ABC9VLJ4-F1
#
_cell.length_a   1.000
_cell.length_b   1.000
_cell.length_c   1.000
_cell.angle_alpha   90.00
_cell.angle_beta   90.00
_cell.angle_gamma   90.00
#
_symmetry.space_group_name_H-M   'P 1'
#
loop_
_entity.id
_entity.type
_entity.pdbx_description
1 polymer ?
#
loop_
_entity_poly.entity_id
_entity_poly.type
_entity_poly.pdbx_seq_one_letter_code
_entity_poly.pdbx_strand_id
1 'polypeptide(L)'
;MKIKIFDLALNDKEEIEEFVKSHHIIDVKHSAGPDACPVIVMYEEPNILQQKTFDEFSEDDEVNEFLKSHDVIQVDHLPDCYTVVTYRKSVNNG
;
A
#
# COMPACT_ATOMS: atom_id res chain seq x y z
N MET A 1 -4.77 3.59 6.02
CA MET A 1 -5.49 4.84 5.65
C MET A 1 -4.52 6.02 5.53
N LYS A 2 -4.58 6.73 4.40
CA LYS A 2 -3.84 7.97 4.11
C LYS A 2 -4.84 9.06 3.69
N ILE A 3 -4.43 10.33 3.78
CA ILE A 3 -5.24 11.50 3.40
C ILE A 3 -4.42 12.34 2.42
N LYS A 4 -4.99 12.67 1.26
CA LYS A 4 -4.45 13.68 0.33
C LYS A 4 -5.46 14.82 0.18
N ILE A 5 -4.97 16.05 0.21
CA ILE A 5 -5.79 17.26 0.01
C ILE A 5 -5.43 17.82 -1.36
N PHE A 6 -6.45 18.05 -2.19
CA PHE A 6 -6.32 18.71 -3.48
C PHE A 6 -6.99 20.08 -3.41
N ASP A 7 -6.30 21.11 -3.89
CA ASP A 7 -6.89 22.42 -4.12
C ASP A 7 -7.35 22.49 -5.57
N LEU A 8 -8.66 22.56 -5.81
CA LEU A 8 -9.21 22.60 -7.17
C LEU A 8 -8.80 23.84 -7.98
N ALA A 9 -8.26 24.88 -7.33
CA ALA A 9 -7.72 26.06 -8.02
C ALA A 9 -6.26 25.88 -8.46
N LEU A 10 -5.53 24.95 -7.83
CA LEU A 10 -4.09 24.74 -8.05
C LEU A 10 -3.75 23.38 -8.68
N ASN A 11 -4.60 22.38 -8.50
CA ASN A 11 -4.41 21.03 -9.01
C ASN A 11 -5.21 20.82 -10.29
N ASP A 12 -4.55 20.22 -11.29
CA ASP A 12 -5.19 19.84 -12.54
C ASP A 12 -6.18 18.70 -12.34
N LYS A 13 -7.32 18.76 -13.04
CA LYS A 13 -8.37 17.73 -12.98
C LYS A 13 -7.83 16.35 -13.34
N GLU A 14 -6.91 16.27 -14.30
CA GLU A 14 -6.28 15.01 -14.71
C GLU A 14 -5.45 14.39 -13.58
N GLU A 15 -4.69 15.19 -12.81
CA GLU A 15 -3.92 14.71 -11.66
C GLU A 15 -4.84 14.07 -10.61
N ILE A 16 -5.97 14.71 -10.33
CA ILE A 16 -6.96 14.21 -9.36
C ILE A 16 -7.60 12.91 -9.88
N GLU A 17 -7.94 12.84 -11.16
CA GLU A 17 -8.52 11.64 -11.77
C GLU A 17 -7.55 10.47 -11.81
N GLU A 18 -6.28 10.69 -12.17
CA GLU A 18 -5.24 9.66 -12.11
C GLU A 18 -5.02 9.16 -10.68
N PHE A 19 -5.03 10.08 -9.70
CA PHE A 19 -4.90 9.71 -8.30
C PHE A 19 -6.05 8.83 -7.83
N VAL A 20 -7.30 9.20 -8.16
CA VAL A 20 -8.50 8.43 -7.80
C VAL A 20 -8.52 7.06 -8.48
N LYS A 21 -8.02 6.94 -9.72
CA LYS A 21 -7.92 5.66 -10.44
C LYS A 21 -6.83 4.74 -9.89
N SER A 22 -5.71 5.30 -9.43
CA SER A 22 -4.54 4.55 -8.96
C SER A 22 -4.60 4.14 -7.50
N HIS A 23 -5.61 4.56 -6.75
CA HIS A 23 -5.74 4.31 -5.32
C HIS A 23 -7.11 3.74 -4.94
N HIS A 24 -7.15 2.98 -3.85
CA HIS A 24 -8.41 2.54 -3.28
C HIS A 24 -9.01 3.67 -2.46
N ILE A 25 -9.94 4.42 -3.05
CA ILE A 25 -10.58 5.56 -2.39
C ILE A 25 -11.60 5.08 -1.36
N ILE A 26 -11.42 5.52 -0.12
CA ILE A 26 -12.34 5.24 1.00
C ILE A 26 -13.45 6.28 1.05
N ASP A 27 -13.08 7.56 0.97
CA ASP A 27 -14.02 8.67 1.10
C ASP A 27 -13.48 9.94 0.43
N VAL A 28 -14.38 10.80 -0.03
CA VAL A 28 -14.06 12.10 -0.61
C VAL A 28 -14.94 13.17 0.03
N LYS A 29 -14.31 14.15 0.67
CA LYS A 29 -14.99 15.27 1.33
C LYS A 29 -14.64 16.58 0.65
N HIS A 30 -15.65 17.43 0.47
CA HIS A 30 -15.49 18.77 -0.04
C HIS A 30 -15.54 19.73 1.15
N SER A 31 -14.55 20.61 1.31
CA SER A 31 -14.61 21.62 2.35
C SER A 31 -15.45 22.80 1.87
N ALA A 32 -16.54 23.13 2.57
CA ALA A 32 -17.47 24.20 2.21
C ALA A 32 -16.97 25.60 2.65
N GLY A 33 -15.71 25.92 2.34
CA GLY A 33 -15.11 27.23 2.63
C GLY A 33 -15.31 28.23 1.48
N PRO A 34 -15.33 29.54 1.76
CA PRO A 34 -15.64 30.57 0.77
C PRO A 34 -14.57 30.79 -0.33
N ASP A 35 -13.30 30.42 -0.12
CA ASP A 35 -12.20 30.91 -0.96
C ASP A 35 -11.37 29.86 -1.72
N ALA A 36 -11.65 28.58 -1.52
CA ALA A 36 -11.20 27.48 -2.36
C ALA A 36 -11.95 26.27 -1.84
N CYS A 37 -12.38 25.37 -2.72
CA CYS A 37 -13.11 24.17 -2.32
C CYS A 37 -12.13 22.99 -2.36
N PRO A 38 -11.23 22.82 -1.35
CA PRO A 38 -10.33 21.69 -1.36
C PRO A 38 -11.11 20.40 -1.24
N VAL A 39 -10.64 19.41 -1.99
CA VAL A 39 -11.13 18.04 -1.97
C VAL A 39 -10.19 17.23 -1.11
N ILE A 40 -10.72 16.71 -0.01
CA ILE A 40 -10.01 15.83 0.91
C ILE A 40 -10.33 14.40 0.48
N VAL A 41 -9.31 13.67 0.04
CA VAL A 41 -9.43 12.28 -0.39
C VAL A 41 -8.78 11.38 0.65
N MET A 42 -9.59 10.52 1.26
CA MET A 42 -9.14 9.44 2.13
C MET A 42 -8.98 8.19 1.29
N TYR A 43 -7.82 7.54 1.38
CA TYR A 43 -7.50 6.41 0.51
C TYR A 43 -6.60 5.39 1.19
N GLU A 44 -6.54 4.21 0.60
CA GLU A 44 -5.55 3.19 0.85
C GLU A 44 -4.71 2.97 -0.40
N GLU A 45 -3.44 2.66 -0.18
CA GLU A 45 -2.61 2.18 -1.27
C GLU A 45 -3.16 0.83 -1.74
N PRO A 46 -3.25 0.61 -3.07
CA PRO A 46 -3.56 -0.71 -3.57
C PRO A 46 -2.49 -1.65 -3.01
N ASN A 47 -2.96 -2.73 -2.43
CA ASN A 47 -2.13 -3.72 -1.80
C ASN A 47 -2.30 -5.04 -2.55
N ILE A 48 -1.19 -5.61 -2.99
CA ILE A 48 -1.17 -6.95 -3.57
C ILE A 48 -0.60 -7.93 -2.56
N LEU A 49 -1.15 -9.14 -2.56
CA LEU A 49 -0.55 -10.25 -1.84
C LEU A 49 0.62 -10.77 -2.67
N GLN A 50 1.78 -10.90 -2.03
CA GLN A 50 2.96 -11.53 -2.60
C GLN A 50 3.40 -12.68 -1.71
N GLN A 51 4.16 -13.59 -2.30
CA GLN A 51 4.75 -14.73 -1.61
C GLN A 51 6.25 -14.74 -1.85
N LYS A 52 7.02 -14.96 -0.78
CA LYS A 52 8.45 -15.25 -0.84
C LYS A 52 8.69 -16.62 -0.22
N THR A 53 9.44 -17.46 -0.91
CA THR A 53 9.88 -18.76 -0.40
C THR A 53 11.32 -18.66 0.05
N PHE A 54 11.59 -19.15 1.25
CA PHE A 54 12.91 -19.36 1.81
C PHE A 54 13.17 -20.87 1.83
N ASP A 55 14.37 -21.26 1.45
CA ASP A 55 14.83 -22.65 1.40
C ASP A 55 15.76 -22.99 2.55
N GLU A 56 16.26 -24.23 2.58
CA GLU A 56 17.18 -24.71 3.61
C GLU A 56 18.54 -23.98 3.65
N PHE A 57 18.87 -23.20 2.62
CA PHE A 57 20.11 -22.41 2.54
C PHE A 57 19.90 -20.96 2.98
N SER A 58 18.65 -20.55 3.20
CA SER A 58 18.32 -19.22 3.67
C SER A 58 18.73 -19.06 5.12
N GLU A 59 19.55 -18.05 5.42
CA GLU A 59 19.99 -17.80 6.80
C GLU A 59 18.84 -17.27 7.66
N ASP A 60 18.78 -17.70 8.93
CA ASP A 60 17.75 -17.25 9.88
C ASP A 60 17.68 -15.72 9.99
N ASP A 61 18.83 -15.03 9.90
CA ASP A 61 18.90 -13.57 9.93
C ASP A 61 18.22 -12.94 8.69
N GLU A 62 18.37 -13.53 7.49
CA GLU A 62 17.67 -13.04 6.29
C GLU A 62 16.16 -13.18 6.45
N VAL A 63 15.70 -14.35 6.92
CA VAL A 63 14.28 -14.62 7.15
C VAL A 63 13.73 -13.64 8.18
N ASN A 64 14.43 -13.45 9.30
CA ASN A 64 14.02 -12.55 10.38
C ASN A 64 13.96 -11.09 9.92
N GLU A 65 14.95 -10.61 9.17
CA GLU A 65 14.94 -9.25 8.63
C GLU A 65 13.81 -9.06 7.61
N PHE A 66 13.51 -10.08 6.81
CA PHE A 66 12.35 -10.05 5.92
C PHE A 66 11.03 -9.93 6.69
N LEU A 67 10.84 -10.76 7.73
CA LEU A 67 9.63 -10.75 8.54
C LEU A 67 9.43 -9.42 9.28
N LYS A 68 10.50 -8.74 9.69
CA LYS A 68 10.44 -7.41 10.35
C LYS A 68 10.14 -6.26 9.36
N SER A 69 10.62 -6.38 8.13
CA SER A 69 10.56 -5.30 7.14
C SER A 69 9.29 -5.33 6.27
N HIS A 70 8.51 -6.41 6.32
CA HIS A 70 7.32 -6.60 5.48
C HIS A 70 6.04 -6.74 6.32
N ASP A 71 4.91 -6.31 5.76
CA ASP A 71 3.57 -6.55 6.34
C ASP A 71 3.17 -8.01 6.11
N VAL A 72 3.70 -8.92 6.94
CA VAL A 72 3.48 -10.36 6.85
C VAL A 72 2.08 -10.72 7.30
N ILE A 73 1.37 -11.48 6.46
CA ILE A 73 0.01 -11.95 6.70
C ILE A 73 0.02 -13.40 7.18
N GLN A 74 0.89 -14.22 6.59
CA GLN A 74 0.95 -15.65 6.86
C GLN A 74 2.36 -16.19 6.64
N VAL A 75 2.76 -17.15 7.47
CA VAL A 75 3.99 -17.91 7.35
C VAL A 75 3.63 -19.39 7.40
N ASP A 76 3.96 -20.12 6.34
CA ASP A 76 3.72 -21.56 6.22
C ASP A 76 5.06 -22.30 6.17
N HIS A 77 5.18 -23.35 6.97
CA HIS A 77 6.32 -24.26 6.92
C HIS A 77 5.92 -25.52 6.15
N LEU A 78 6.57 -25.72 5.01
CA LEU A 78 6.31 -26.87 4.14
C LEU A 78 7.25 -28.03 4.49
N PRO A 79 6.87 -29.27 4.13
CA PRO A 79 7.83 -30.37 4.04
C PRO A 79 9.04 -29.95 3.19
N ASP A 80 10.21 -30.52 3.47
CA ASP A 80 11.49 -30.19 2.81
C ASP A 80 12.12 -28.84 3.22
N CYS A 81 11.88 -28.39 4.46
CA CYS A 81 12.52 -27.23 5.09
C CYS A 81 12.26 -25.88 4.40
N TYR A 82 11.24 -25.78 3.55
CA TYR A 82 10.84 -24.51 2.95
C TYR A 82 9.93 -23.71 3.88
N THR A 83 10.17 -22.41 3.95
CA THR A 83 9.26 -21.46 4.60
C THR A 83 8.68 -20.52 3.55
N VAL A 84 7.35 -20.50 3.41
CA VAL A 84 6.64 -19.60 2.50
C VAL A 84 6.03 -18.47 3.32
N VAL A 85 6.41 -17.25 3.01
CA VAL A 85 5.89 -16.03 3.65
C VAL A 85 4.97 -15.33 2.67
N THR A 86 3.69 -15.23 3.03
CA THR A 86 2.72 -14.38 2.33
C THR A 86 2.69 -13.02 3.01
N TYR A 87 2.94 -11.96 2.25
CA TYR A 87 3.03 -10.58 2.74
C TYR A 87 2.30 -9.61 1.82
N ARG A 88 1.93 -8.46 2.36
CA ARG A 88 1.30 -7.38 1.63
C ARG A 88 2.34 -6.42 1.09
N LYS A 89 2.25 -6.07 -0.19
CA LYS A 89 3.08 -5.04 -0.81
C LYS A 89 2.21 -3.93 -1.40
N SER A 90 2.50 -2.68 -1.04
CA SER A 90 1.92 -1.51 -1.70
C SER A 90 2.34 -1.50 -3.18
N VAL A 91 1.38 -1.36 -4.08
CA VAL A 91 1.60 -1.29 -5.54
C VAL A 91 2.46 -0.09 -5.95
N ASN A 92 2.50 0.96 -5.11
CA ASN A 92 3.19 2.21 -5.39
C ASN A 92 4.58 2.34 -4.73
N ASN A 93 5.10 1.29 -4.08
CA ASN A 93 6.47 1.24 -3.53
C ASN A 93 7.35 0.28 -4.36
N GLY A 94 7.63 0.69 -5.61
CA GLY A 94 8.54 0.02 -6.53
C GLY A 94 9.67 0.94 -6.98
#